data_AF-V9KS54-F1
#
_entry.id   AF-V9KS54-F1
#
_cell.length_a   1.000
_cell.length_b   1.000
_cell.length_c   1.000
_cell.angle_alpha   90.00
_cell.angle_beta   90.00
_cell.angle_gamma   90.00
#
_symmetry.space_group_name_H-M   'P 1'
#
loop_
_entity.id
_entity.type
_entity.pdbx_description
1 polymer ?
#
loop_
_entity_poly.entity_id
_entity_poly.type
_entity_poly.pdbx_seq_one_letter_code
_entity_poly.pdbx_strand_id
1 'polypeptide(L)'
;MPIYCTGCTAAVSSLSEIQDQPTTTWRCEYCGVSNPLDYRVEAGGARDDQTFLHLPDPASAQQQNDSLVVFCVDISGSMSVTLQVNPRADQQTSYMSRLQAVQEAVIQSFQYLLQTAPEKRVALVTFNDEVTVYGDGMSDPRMLKEFELMDQDYLKARGLQEPLPLSIAESKASLEQRVITLQEFGSTALGPASLISIAMASQKPGSKVIICTDGKANTALGNLEDIKEDEIYQSSKLFYQQLAEYAGQRGVIVSVLTIEGTDCRLQELGQMADKTGGKVNIVNPISLYNEFQLILEDDIIATNTTAIFVVNESLYFKHEGEPVSRLVRYVGNVTKDTEITFEFGIKEGSEQKIHQMPSLPFQLQLAFRLPDGRHGYRIVSLDRPTTSSSAIVKSNLNLAVLQIHSAQLSARLVMEGRLQEAQREALAQKELIEDVLGKRKDAEQEAIYESWVESMSPIHGELKAQSQDGAPLNPIYEPLNTRQNTAAKSFSDDIANVVFKLKNAKKKMFKKPKFLVPI
;
A
#
# COMPACT_ATOMS: atom_id res chain seq x y z
N MET A 1 -13.05 -9.02 24.90
CA MET A 1 -13.33 -9.35 23.48
C MET A 1 -14.60 -8.61 23.09
N PRO A 2 -14.72 -8.11 21.86
CA PRO A 2 -15.96 -7.49 21.39
C PRO A 2 -17.10 -8.53 21.34
N ILE A 3 -18.33 -8.06 21.52
CA ILE A 3 -19.55 -8.88 21.40
C ILE A 3 -20.22 -8.48 20.10
N TYR A 4 -20.59 -9.47 19.30
CA TYR A 4 -21.09 -9.26 17.94
C TYR A 4 -22.55 -9.71 17.79
N CYS A 5 -23.30 -8.96 16.99
CA CYS A 5 -24.62 -9.32 16.52
C CYS A 5 -24.56 -10.59 15.67
N THR A 6 -25.48 -11.53 15.90
CA THR A 6 -25.57 -12.80 15.16
C THR A 6 -26.04 -12.62 13.71
N GLY A 7 -26.75 -11.52 13.42
CA GLY A 7 -27.26 -11.22 12.07
C GLY A 7 -26.22 -10.56 11.16
N CYS A 8 -25.64 -9.44 11.59
CA CYS A 8 -24.77 -8.63 10.74
C CYS A 8 -23.32 -8.52 11.23
N THR A 9 -22.97 -9.14 12.35
CA THR A 9 -21.63 -9.06 13.00
C THR A 9 -21.20 -7.65 13.41
N ALA A 10 -22.13 -6.68 13.48
CA ALA A 10 -21.86 -5.42 14.16
C ALA A 10 -21.57 -5.68 15.64
N ALA A 11 -20.59 -4.99 16.21
CA ALA A 11 -20.24 -5.07 17.60
C ALA A 11 -21.14 -4.17 18.46
N VAL A 12 -21.36 -4.56 19.71
CA VAL A 12 -21.99 -3.70 20.73
C VAL A 12 -21.17 -2.42 20.90
N SER A 13 -21.85 -1.28 21.01
CA SER A 13 -21.25 0.04 21.16
C SER A 13 -22.06 0.93 22.11
N SER A 14 -21.64 2.18 22.28
CA SER A 14 -22.42 3.23 22.96
C SER A 14 -23.78 3.52 22.30
N LEU A 15 -23.96 3.15 21.01
CA LEU A 15 -25.22 3.31 20.28
C LEU A 15 -26.22 2.19 20.57
N SER A 16 -25.79 1.14 21.27
CA SER A 16 -26.57 -0.06 21.48
C SER A 16 -27.58 0.13 22.61
N GLU A 17 -28.87 0.06 22.28
CA GLU A 17 -29.95 0.11 23.27
C GLU A 17 -30.17 -1.27 23.92
N ILE A 18 -29.89 -1.35 25.22
CA ILE A 18 -30.00 -2.58 26.00
C ILE A 18 -31.34 -2.58 26.74
N GLN A 19 -32.08 -3.68 26.59
CA GLN A 19 -33.36 -3.91 27.25
C GLN A 19 -33.20 -4.97 28.33
N ASP A 20 -33.45 -4.59 29.57
CA ASP A 20 -33.47 -5.49 30.72
C ASP A 20 -34.92 -5.94 31.00
N GLN A 21 -35.24 -7.20 30.70
CA GLN A 21 -36.22 -8.12 31.34
C GLN A 21 -36.86 -9.11 30.33
N PRO A 22 -37.00 -10.42 30.64
CA PRO A 22 -36.40 -11.23 31.71
C PRO A 22 -34.97 -11.72 31.39
N THR A 23 -34.51 -11.53 30.16
CA THR A 23 -33.13 -11.74 29.70
C THR A 23 -32.61 -10.42 29.17
N THR A 24 -31.38 -10.01 29.53
CA THR A 24 -30.76 -8.81 28.95
C THR A 24 -30.57 -9.04 27.45
N THR A 25 -31.21 -8.20 26.65
CA THR A 25 -31.14 -8.29 25.18
C THR A 25 -30.74 -6.95 24.59
N TRP A 26 -30.07 -6.99 23.43
CA TRP A 26 -29.75 -5.82 22.64
C TRP A 26 -30.29 -5.97 21.24
N ARG A 27 -31.05 -4.96 20.80
CA ARG A 27 -31.51 -4.85 19.42
C ARG A 27 -30.46 -4.13 18.59
N CYS A 28 -29.85 -4.84 17.64
CA CYS A 28 -28.79 -4.29 16.81
C CYS A 28 -29.27 -3.11 15.96
N GLU A 29 -28.62 -1.95 16.12
CA GLU A 29 -28.93 -0.71 15.41
C GLU A 29 -28.66 -0.77 13.89
N TYR A 30 -27.91 -1.77 13.41
CA TYR A 30 -27.56 -1.94 12.00
C TYR A 30 -28.56 -2.80 11.21
N CYS A 31 -29.08 -3.88 11.82
CA CYS A 31 -29.96 -4.86 11.15
C CYS A 31 -31.27 -5.16 11.90
N GLY A 32 -31.48 -4.58 13.07
CA GLY A 32 -32.69 -4.77 13.88
C GLY A 32 -32.82 -6.12 14.59
N VAL A 33 -31.89 -7.06 14.39
CA VAL A 33 -31.88 -8.39 15.06
C VAL A 33 -31.64 -8.22 16.56
N SER A 34 -32.44 -8.93 17.37
CA SER A 34 -32.29 -8.97 18.82
C SER A 34 -31.29 -10.06 19.23
N ASN A 35 -30.32 -9.69 20.06
CA ASN A 35 -29.24 -10.56 20.51
C ASN A 35 -29.30 -10.71 22.04
N PRO A 36 -29.07 -11.93 22.59
CA PRO A 36 -28.89 -12.10 24.02
C PRO A 36 -27.55 -11.47 24.45
N LEU A 37 -27.55 -10.80 25.59
CA LEU A 37 -26.37 -10.27 26.26
C LEU A 37 -26.15 -11.04 27.57
N ASP A 38 -24.92 -11.49 27.80
CA ASP A 38 -24.54 -12.06 29.09
C ASP A 38 -24.52 -10.94 30.15
N TYR A 39 -25.25 -11.15 31.26
CA TYR A 39 -25.35 -10.23 32.38
C TYR A 39 -24.00 -9.87 33.02
N ARG A 40 -22.95 -10.67 32.77
CA ARG A 40 -21.57 -10.42 33.23
C ARG A 40 -20.81 -9.41 32.39
N VAL A 41 -21.37 -9.01 31.25
CA VAL A 41 -20.76 -8.02 30.36
C VAL A 41 -21.26 -6.65 30.81
N GLU A 42 -20.35 -5.82 31.33
CA GLU A 42 -20.62 -4.39 31.56
C GLU A 42 -20.71 -3.66 30.21
N ALA A 43 -21.83 -3.81 29.51
CA ALA A 43 -22.11 -3.05 28.31
C ALA A 43 -22.29 -1.54 28.60
N GLY A 44 -22.52 -1.17 29.87
CA GLY A 44 -22.51 0.21 30.36
C GLY A 44 -21.14 0.93 30.31
N GLY A 45 -20.06 0.23 29.93
CA GLY A 45 -18.74 0.80 29.67
C GLY A 45 -18.42 1.06 28.18
N ALA A 46 -19.36 0.75 27.27
CA ALA A 46 -19.12 0.88 25.84
C ALA A 46 -18.96 2.35 25.41
N ARG A 47 -17.84 2.66 24.75
CA ARG A 47 -17.51 3.95 24.14
C ARG A 47 -17.61 3.87 22.61
N ASP A 48 -17.71 5.04 21.98
CA ASP A 48 -17.67 5.20 20.52
C ASP A 48 -16.39 4.62 19.91
N ASP A 49 -15.26 4.65 20.65
CA ASP A 49 -13.97 4.10 20.22
C ASP A 49 -13.39 3.25 21.36
N GLN A 50 -13.24 1.95 21.08
CA GLN A 50 -12.74 0.97 22.04
C GLN A 50 -11.67 0.10 21.41
N THR A 51 -10.59 -0.14 22.13
CA THR A 51 -9.54 -1.06 21.73
C THR A 51 -9.39 -2.20 22.74
N PHE A 52 -9.44 -3.42 22.24
CA PHE A 52 -9.25 -4.66 22.98
C PHE A 52 -7.90 -5.24 22.55
N LEU A 53 -6.98 -5.41 23.50
CA LEU A 53 -5.70 -6.05 23.25
C LEU A 53 -5.67 -7.40 23.95
N HIS A 54 -5.17 -8.42 23.26
CA HIS A 54 -4.79 -9.65 23.94
C HIS A 54 -3.62 -9.39 24.89
N LEU A 55 -3.57 -10.15 25.98
CA LEU A 55 -2.41 -10.15 26.85
C LEU A 55 -1.17 -10.57 26.03
N PRO A 56 -0.01 -9.94 26.26
CA PRO A 56 1.22 -10.33 25.58
C PRO A 56 1.56 -11.77 25.92
N ASP A 57 2.01 -12.54 24.91
CA ASP A 57 2.72 -13.77 25.19
C ASP A 57 4.06 -13.39 25.86
N PRO A 58 4.38 -13.93 27.06
CA PRO A 58 5.59 -13.58 27.80
C PRO A 58 6.89 -13.71 27.01
N ALA A 59 6.94 -14.53 25.95
CA ALA A 59 8.10 -14.63 25.05
C ALA A 59 8.30 -13.40 24.13
N SER A 60 7.23 -12.66 23.82
CA SER A 60 7.23 -11.52 22.87
C SER A 60 7.54 -10.17 23.51
N ALA A 61 7.41 -10.07 24.84
CA ALA A 61 7.54 -8.81 25.57
C ALA A 61 8.96 -8.20 25.54
N GLN A 62 9.98 -8.98 25.15
CA GLN A 62 11.39 -8.56 25.09
C GLN A 62 11.86 -8.05 23.71
N GLN A 63 10.99 -8.06 22.68
CA GLN A 63 11.38 -7.81 21.28
C GLN A 63 10.96 -6.44 20.73
N GLN A 64 10.79 -5.43 21.60
CA GLN A 64 10.43 -4.08 21.14
C GLN A 64 11.55 -3.51 20.25
N ASN A 65 11.19 -3.12 19.01
CA ASN A 65 12.05 -2.47 18.01
C ASN A 65 13.14 -3.33 17.32
N ASP A 66 13.02 -4.67 17.32
CA ASP A 66 14.03 -5.58 16.75
C ASP A 66 13.89 -5.86 15.23
N SER A 67 13.16 -5.01 14.50
CA SER A 67 12.90 -5.16 13.06
C SER A 67 14.14 -4.92 12.17
N LEU A 68 14.18 -5.54 11.00
CA LEU A 68 15.28 -5.44 10.02
C LEU A 68 14.96 -4.43 8.91
N VAL A 69 15.99 -3.83 8.34
CA VAL A 69 15.97 -3.16 7.04
C VAL A 69 16.91 -3.89 6.09
N VAL A 70 16.38 -4.38 4.97
CA VAL A 70 17.17 -5.06 3.94
C VAL A 70 17.23 -4.17 2.70
N PHE A 71 18.44 -3.72 2.35
CA PHE A 71 18.70 -3.09 1.06
C PHE A 71 18.97 -4.19 0.03
N CYS A 72 18.09 -4.32 -0.95
CA CYS A 72 18.20 -5.25 -2.07
C CYS A 72 18.57 -4.45 -3.33
N VAL A 73 19.85 -4.44 -3.67
CA VAL A 73 20.45 -3.51 -4.64
C VAL A 73 20.82 -4.23 -5.93
N ASP A 74 20.32 -3.70 -7.04
CA ASP A 74 20.74 -4.10 -8.38
C ASP A 74 22.18 -3.65 -8.65
N ILE A 75 23.01 -4.58 -9.11
CA ILE A 75 24.38 -4.36 -9.59
C ILE A 75 24.56 -4.94 -10.99
N SER A 76 23.47 -5.08 -11.76
CA SER A 76 23.50 -5.54 -13.14
C SER A 76 24.19 -4.52 -14.07
N GLY A 77 24.58 -4.96 -15.26
CA GLY A 77 25.34 -4.12 -16.19
C GLY A 77 24.65 -2.81 -16.60
N SER A 78 23.31 -2.72 -16.52
CA SER A 78 22.56 -1.48 -16.79
C SER A 78 22.85 -0.37 -15.78
N MET A 79 23.29 -0.73 -14.57
CA MET A 79 23.64 0.22 -13.51
C MET A 79 24.91 1.05 -13.83
N SER A 80 25.63 0.73 -14.92
CA SER A 80 26.78 1.50 -15.42
C SER A 80 26.39 2.81 -16.13
N VAL A 81 25.10 2.97 -16.51
CA VAL A 81 24.63 4.17 -17.22
C VAL A 81 24.88 5.42 -16.38
N THR A 82 25.50 6.43 -17.00
CA THR A 82 25.86 7.68 -16.34
C THR A 82 24.88 8.80 -16.61
N LEU A 83 24.72 9.66 -15.61
CA LEU A 83 23.91 10.87 -15.67
C LEU A 83 24.81 12.08 -15.47
N GLN A 84 24.46 13.16 -16.17
CA GLN A 84 25.08 14.45 -15.96
C GLN A 84 24.58 15.06 -14.65
N VAL A 85 25.51 15.33 -13.74
CA VAL A 85 25.28 16.06 -12.50
C VAL A 85 25.89 17.45 -12.66
N ASN A 86 25.06 18.48 -12.47
CA ASN A 86 25.51 19.87 -12.49
C ASN A 86 25.64 20.39 -11.05
N PRO A 87 26.84 20.36 -10.44
CA PRO A 87 27.04 20.89 -9.10
C PRO A 87 27.06 22.43 -9.15
N ARG A 88 25.88 23.05 -9.09
CA ARG A 88 25.67 24.52 -9.14
C ARG A 88 26.14 25.17 -10.47
N ALA A 89 25.64 26.38 -10.74
CA ALA A 89 25.72 27.04 -12.04
C ALA A 89 27.14 27.37 -12.57
N ASP A 90 28.19 27.24 -11.74
CA ASP A 90 29.56 27.66 -12.05
C ASP A 90 30.62 26.53 -12.01
N GLN A 91 30.23 25.24 -11.95
CA GLN A 91 31.19 24.13 -11.97
C GLN A 91 31.08 23.22 -13.20
N GLN A 92 32.20 22.56 -13.48
CA GLN A 92 32.38 21.60 -14.58
C GLN A 92 31.43 20.41 -14.43
N THR A 93 30.78 20.04 -15.54
CA THR A 93 29.90 18.86 -15.63
C THR A 93 30.56 17.62 -15.05
N SER A 94 29.96 17.02 -14.02
CA SER A 94 30.36 15.73 -13.47
C SER A 94 29.42 14.64 -13.97
N TYR A 95 29.93 13.42 -14.16
CA TYR A 95 29.12 12.26 -14.50
C TYR A 95 29.09 11.30 -13.32
N MET A 96 27.92 10.77 -13.01
CA MET A 96 27.69 9.80 -11.94
C MET A 96 26.93 8.61 -12.52
N SER A 97 27.38 7.38 -12.28
CA SER A 97 26.63 6.18 -12.67
C SER A 97 25.42 5.95 -11.76
N ARG A 98 24.44 5.18 -12.24
CA ARG A 98 23.30 4.75 -11.41
C ARG A 98 23.78 3.98 -10.19
N LEU A 99 24.75 3.08 -10.33
CA LEU A 99 25.33 2.36 -9.19
C LEU A 99 25.98 3.32 -8.19
N GLN A 100 26.75 4.31 -8.64
CA GLN A 100 27.37 5.30 -7.76
C GLN A 100 26.33 6.08 -6.94
N ALA A 101 25.24 6.49 -7.59
CA ALA A 101 24.14 7.16 -6.90
C ALA A 101 23.48 6.25 -5.84
N VAL A 102 23.30 4.96 -6.13
CA VAL A 102 22.80 3.98 -5.16
C VAL A 102 23.78 3.80 -4.00
N GLN A 103 25.07 3.64 -4.28
CA GLN A 103 26.11 3.49 -3.25
C GLN A 103 26.10 4.68 -2.29
N GLU A 104 26.10 5.91 -2.82
CA GLU A 104 26.02 7.13 -2.02
C GLU A 104 24.74 7.20 -1.19
N ALA A 105 23.58 6.90 -1.79
CA ALA A 105 22.30 6.95 -1.10
C ALA A 105 22.17 5.89 0.02
N VAL A 106 22.70 4.68 -0.19
CA VAL A 106 22.71 3.61 0.82
C VAL A 106 23.63 4.00 1.98
N ILE A 107 24.84 4.51 1.70
CA ILE A 107 25.78 4.97 2.75
C ILE A 107 25.17 6.11 3.58
N GLN A 108 24.54 7.10 2.92
CA GLN A 108 23.83 8.16 3.63
C GLN A 108 22.67 7.61 4.48
N SER A 109 21.97 6.58 4.00
CA SER A 109 20.92 5.90 4.76
C SER A 109 21.45 5.19 6.02
N PHE A 110 22.64 4.57 5.94
CA PHE A 110 23.30 3.99 7.12
C PHE A 110 23.66 5.06 8.16
N GLN A 111 24.16 6.21 7.70
CA GLN A 111 24.46 7.35 8.56
C GLN A 111 23.19 7.92 9.23
N TYR A 112 22.09 8.02 8.48
CA TYR A 112 20.80 8.42 9.00
C TYR A 112 20.31 7.45 10.08
N LEU A 113 20.31 6.13 9.80
CA LEU A 113 19.87 5.11 10.75
C LEU A 113 20.72 5.09 12.02
N LEU A 114 22.04 5.28 11.92
CA LEU A 114 22.90 5.38 13.10
C LEU A 114 22.50 6.55 14.01
N GLN A 115 22.02 7.67 13.43
CA GLN A 115 21.61 8.85 14.18
C GLN A 115 20.20 8.74 14.76
N THR A 116 19.28 8.07 14.07
CA THR A 116 17.85 8.05 14.43
C THR A 116 17.40 6.77 15.11
N ALA A 117 18.02 5.63 14.81
CA ALA A 117 17.69 4.30 15.33
C ALA A 117 18.94 3.38 15.34
N PRO A 118 19.95 3.66 16.19
CA PRO A 118 21.23 2.94 16.20
C PRO A 118 21.11 1.43 16.45
N GLU A 119 20.04 0.98 17.10
CA GLU A 119 19.72 -0.42 17.37
C GLU A 119 19.11 -1.15 16.16
N LYS A 120 18.73 -0.44 15.09
CA LYS A 120 18.09 -1.02 13.91
C LYS A 120 19.04 -1.98 13.23
N ARG A 121 18.55 -3.19 12.90
CA ARG A 121 19.31 -4.19 12.14
C ARG A 121 19.27 -3.86 10.66
N VAL A 122 20.42 -3.91 10.00
CA VAL A 122 20.54 -3.59 8.57
C VAL A 122 21.25 -4.73 7.86
N ALA A 123 20.70 -5.12 6.71
CA ALA A 123 21.31 -6.09 5.83
C ALA A 123 21.45 -5.56 4.40
N LEU A 124 22.48 -6.03 3.72
CA LEU A 124 22.70 -5.80 2.29
C LEU A 124 22.58 -7.12 1.52
N VAL A 125 21.78 -7.08 0.45
CA VAL A 125 21.69 -8.11 -0.58
C VAL A 125 21.90 -7.39 -1.91
N THR A 126 22.74 -7.95 -2.78
CA THR A 126 22.90 -7.43 -4.14
C THR A 126 22.54 -8.50 -5.15
N PHE A 127 22.20 -8.07 -6.36
CA PHE A 127 21.87 -9.00 -7.42
C PHE A 127 22.29 -8.51 -8.79
N ASN A 128 22.67 -9.48 -9.61
CA ASN A 128 22.86 -9.38 -11.04
C ASN A 128 22.52 -10.72 -11.68
N ASP A 129 23.38 -11.40 -12.46
CA ASP A 129 23.16 -12.80 -12.83
C ASP A 129 23.27 -13.77 -11.64
N GLU A 130 23.80 -13.30 -10.51
CA GLU A 130 23.90 -13.99 -9.23
C GLU A 130 23.20 -13.19 -8.12
N VAL A 131 22.92 -13.84 -6.98
CA VAL A 131 22.44 -13.15 -5.77
C VAL A 131 23.48 -13.28 -4.68
N THR A 132 23.97 -12.15 -4.16
CA THR A 132 24.95 -12.13 -3.07
C THR A 132 24.33 -11.57 -1.80
N VAL A 133 24.33 -12.37 -0.75
CA VAL A 133 23.87 -12.01 0.59
C VAL A 133 25.07 -11.61 1.44
N TYR A 134 25.16 -10.33 1.79
CA TYR A 134 26.20 -9.81 2.69
C TYR A 134 25.77 -9.86 4.15
N GLY A 135 24.46 -9.91 4.43
CA GLY A 135 23.94 -9.75 5.78
C GLY A 135 24.34 -8.38 6.34
N ASP A 136 24.87 -8.34 7.57
CA ASP A 136 25.47 -7.15 8.18
C ASP A 136 26.89 -6.83 7.67
N GLY A 137 27.40 -7.57 6.68
CA GLY A 137 28.73 -7.38 6.10
C GLY A 137 29.89 -7.87 6.95
N MET A 138 29.66 -8.41 8.15
CA MET A 138 30.72 -8.87 9.07
C MET A 138 31.30 -10.22 8.67
N SER A 139 30.49 -11.06 8.02
CA SER A 139 30.90 -12.38 7.53
C SER A 139 31.25 -12.35 6.05
N ASP A 140 31.81 -13.45 5.55
CA ASP A 140 32.03 -13.63 4.12
C ASP A 140 30.68 -13.67 3.38
N PRO A 141 30.52 -12.92 2.27
CA PRO A 141 29.27 -12.89 1.54
C PRO A 141 28.93 -14.27 0.95
N ARG A 142 27.65 -14.62 0.99
CA ARG A 142 27.17 -15.84 0.36
C ARG A 142 26.63 -15.53 -1.04
N MET A 143 27.26 -16.13 -2.03
CA MET A 143 26.87 -16.02 -3.44
C MET A 143 26.03 -17.24 -3.84
N LEU A 144 24.92 -16.98 -4.52
CA LEU A 144 23.98 -17.98 -5.05
C LEU A 144 23.88 -17.80 -6.56
N LYS A 145 23.92 -18.90 -7.30
CA LYS A 145 24.04 -18.85 -8.76
C LYS A 145 23.36 -20.01 -9.46
N GLU A 146 23.16 -19.84 -10.76
CA GLU A 146 22.67 -20.88 -11.68
C GLU A 146 21.38 -21.56 -11.16
N PHE A 147 21.41 -22.88 -10.94
CA PHE A 147 20.27 -23.69 -10.52
C PHE A 147 19.73 -23.29 -9.14
N GLU A 148 20.56 -22.72 -8.26
CA GLU A 148 20.13 -22.25 -6.95
C GLU A 148 19.10 -21.12 -7.07
N LEU A 149 19.19 -20.31 -8.12
CA LEU A 149 18.30 -19.18 -8.37
C LEU A 149 16.92 -19.61 -8.90
N MET A 150 16.76 -20.88 -9.28
CA MET A 150 15.51 -21.40 -9.84
C MET A 150 14.61 -22.06 -8.78
N ASP A 151 15.18 -22.50 -7.66
CA ASP A 151 14.46 -23.24 -6.62
C ASP A 151 13.91 -22.29 -5.55
N GLN A 152 12.62 -21.99 -5.63
CA GLN A 152 11.94 -21.10 -4.69
C GLN A 152 11.99 -21.59 -3.24
N ASP A 153 11.82 -22.90 -3.01
CA ASP A 153 11.80 -23.46 -1.66
C ASP A 153 13.19 -23.41 -1.05
N TYR A 154 14.22 -23.69 -1.86
CA TYR A 154 15.61 -23.53 -1.47
C TYR A 154 15.92 -22.08 -1.09
N LEU A 155 15.64 -21.11 -1.97
CA LEU A 155 15.91 -19.69 -1.73
C LEU A 155 15.21 -19.18 -0.45
N LYS A 156 13.95 -19.58 -0.26
CA LYS A 156 13.18 -19.23 0.93
C LYS A 156 13.76 -19.84 2.20
N ALA A 157 14.10 -21.13 2.18
CA ALA A 157 14.73 -21.80 3.31
C ALA A 157 16.09 -21.17 3.66
N ARG A 158 16.87 -20.80 2.63
CA ARG A 158 18.15 -20.10 2.80
C ARG A 158 17.97 -18.74 3.46
N GLY A 159 17.08 -17.89 2.96
CA GLY A 159 16.82 -16.58 3.59
C GLY A 159 16.36 -16.67 5.04
N LEU A 160 15.61 -17.73 5.41
CA LEU A 160 15.22 -18.00 6.80
C LEU A 160 16.36 -18.52 7.69
N GLN A 161 17.41 -19.08 7.11
CA GLN A 161 18.58 -19.60 7.81
C GLN A 161 19.71 -18.57 7.92
N GLU A 162 19.62 -17.44 7.21
CA GLU A 162 20.60 -16.37 7.33
C GLU A 162 20.63 -15.83 8.77
N PRO A 163 21.82 -15.64 9.36
CA PRO A 163 21.94 -15.08 10.70
C PRO A 163 21.23 -13.73 10.81
N LEU A 164 20.62 -13.46 11.96
CA LEU A 164 20.05 -12.14 12.24
C LEU A 164 21.18 -11.09 12.19
N PRO A 165 21.10 -10.07 11.32
CA PRO A 165 22.11 -9.03 11.20
C PRO A 165 22.31 -8.28 12.52
N LEU A 166 23.53 -7.87 12.82
CA LEU A 166 23.81 -6.94 13.93
C LEU A 166 23.16 -5.56 13.71
N SER A 167 23.11 -4.76 14.78
CA SER A 167 22.61 -3.38 14.69
C SER A 167 23.52 -2.50 13.83
N ILE A 168 22.97 -1.44 13.25
CA ILE A 168 23.75 -0.51 12.43
C ILE A 168 24.88 0.15 13.23
N ALA A 169 24.70 0.35 14.55
CA ALA A 169 25.76 0.83 15.44
C ALA A 169 26.99 -0.10 15.47
N GLU A 170 26.79 -1.41 15.29
CA GLU A 170 27.85 -2.41 15.31
C GLU A 170 28.43 -2.68 13.91
N SER A 171 27.59 -2.63 12.86
CA SER A 171 27.93 -3.13 11.52
C SER A 171 28.21 -2.06 10.46
N LYS A 172 27.93 -0.78 10.72
CA LYS A 172 28.03 0.31 9.72
C LYS A 172 29.33 0.31 8.94
N ALA A 173 30.48 0.24 9.62
CA ALA A 173 31.78 0.31 8.96
C ALA A 173 31.98 -0.85 7.96
N SER A 174 31.55 -2.06 8.33
CA SER A 174 31.66 -3.22 7.43
C SER A 174 30.71 -3.09 6.24
N LEU A 175 29.45 -2.70 6.49
CA LEU A 175 28.46 -2.45 5.43
C LEU A 175 28.93 -1.37 4.45
N GLU A 176 29.46 -0.25 4.93
CA GLU A 176 30.01 0.82 4.08
C GLU A 176 31.13 0.31 3.17
N GLN A 177 32.05 -0.48 3.70
CA GLN A 177 33.11 -1.10 2.88
C GLN A 177 32.51 -1.99 1.79
N ARG A 178 31.54 -2.85 2.12
CA ARG A 178 30.87 -3.70 1.12
C ARG A 178 30.21 -2.87 0.03
N VAL A 179 29.47 -1.83 0.39
CA VAL A 179 28.78 -0.94 -0.56
C VAL A 179 29.76 -0.22 -1.48
N ILE A 180 30.85 0.34 -0.95
CA ILE A 180 31.88 1.06 -1.75
C ILE A 180 32.53 0.15 -2.79
N THR A 181 32.68 -1.15 -2.48
CA THR A 181 33.33 -2.12 -3.36
C THR A 181 32.42 -2.75 -4.41
N LEU A 182 31.12 -2.40 -4.44
CA LEU A 182 30.20 -2.94 -5.43
C LEU A 182 30.62 -2.52 -6.84
N GLN A 183 30.49 -3.47 -7.77
CA GLN A 183 30.79 -3.29 -9.19
C GLN A 183 29.66 -3.87 -10.01
N GLU A 184 29.36 -3.22 -11.13
CA GLU A 184 28.30 -3.63 -12.01
C GLU A 184 28.74 -4.66 -13.05
N PHE A 185 27.96 -5.73 -13.20
CA PHE A 185 28.13 -6.73 -14.26
C PHE A 185 26.89 -7.60 -14.39
N GLY A 186 26.74 -8.29 -15.52
CA GLY A 186 25.76 -9.36 -15.66
C GLY A 186 24.31 -8.91 -15.87
N SER A 187 23.41 -9.90 -15.78
CA SER A 187 21.96 -9.79 -15.94
C SER A 187 21.26 -9.36 -14.64
N THR A 188 19.94 -9.50 -14.51
CA THR A 188 19.12 -8.92 -13.42
C THR A 188 18.26 -10.00 -12.75
N ALA A 189 18.79 -10.66 -11.71
CA ALA A 189 18.16 -11.71 -10.90
C ALA A 189 17.24 -11.16 -9.80
N LEU A 190 16.34 -10.26 -10.18
CA LEU A 190 15.47 -9.54 -9.24
C LEU A 190 14.54 -10.49 -8.46
N GLY A 191 13.92 -11.46 -9.13
CA GLY A 191 12.98 -12.40 -8.50
C GLY A 191 13.62 -13.19 -7.33
N PRO A 192 14.72 -13.92 -7.58
CA PRO A 192 15.48 -14.61 -6.53
C PRO A 192 15.95 -13.68 -5.40
N ALA A 193 16.48 -12.51 -5.75
CA ALA A 193 16.97 -11.53 -4.78
C ALA A 193 15.86 -11.00 -3.86
N SER A 194 14.69 -10.72 -4.44
CA SER A 194 13.50 -10.29 -3.72
C SER A 194 13.03 -11.37 -2.75
N LEU A 195 12.99 -12.64 -3.21
CA LEU A 195 12.57 -13.77 -2.38
C LEU A 195 13.48 -13.96 -1.16
N ILE A 196 14.79 -13.94 -1.35
CA ILE A 196 15.75 -14.06 -0.25
C ILE A 196 15.64 -12.89 0.71
N SER A 197 15.60 -11.66 0.18
CA SER A 197 15.53 -10.45 0.99
C SER A 197 14.27 -10.45 1.88
N ILE A 198 13.14 -10.86 1.31
CA ILE A 198 11.86 -10.99 2.03
C ILE A 198 11.92 -12.15 3.03
N ALA A 199 12.51 -13.29 2.68
CA ALA A 199 12.66 -14.42 3.60
C ALA A 199 13.55 -14.05 4.81
N MET A 200 14.65 -13.34 4.59
CA MET A 200 15.51 -12.82 5.66
C MET A 200 14.77 -11.80 6.53
N ALA A 201 14.08 -10.83 5.93
CA ALA A 201 13.27 -9.85 6.66
C ALA A 201 12.12 -10.51 7.45
N SER A 202 11.55 -11.61 6.95
CA SER A 202 10.41 -12.30 7.57
C SER A 202 10.71 -12.95 8.92
N GLN A 203 12.00 -13.04 9.30
CA GLN A 203 12.41 -13.48 10.63
C GLN A 203 11.97 -12.51 11.74
N LYS A 204 11.73 -11.22 11.41
CA LYS A 204 11.21 -10.21 12.34
C LYS A 204 10.04 -9.45 11.71
N PRO A 205 8.82 -9.56 12.25
CA PRO A 205 7.70 -8.71 11.83
C PRO A 205 8.04 -7.23 11.98
N GLY A 206 7.49 -6.40 11.09
CA GLY A 206 7.80 -4.98 11.03
C GLY A 206 9.08 -4.65 10.24
N SER A 207 9.71 -5.64 9.62
CA SER A 207 10.89 -5.43 8.78
C SER A 207 10.54 -4.79 7.44
N LYS A 208 11.52 -4.10 6.85
CA LYS A 208 11.41 -3.42 5.56
C LYS A 208 12.41 -4.03 4.58
N VAL A 209 11.99 -4.23 3.34
CA VAL A 209 12.85 -4.57 2.20
C VAL A 209 12.76 -3.41 1.21
N ILE A 210 13.89 -2.85 0.83
CA ILE A 210 13.98 -1.77 -0.17
C ILE A 210 14.66 -2.36 -1.39
N ILE A 211 13.88 -2.61 -2.44
CA ILE A 211 14.37 -3.08 -3.74
C ILE A 211 14.69 -1.84 -4.58
N CYS A 212 15.94 -1.74 -5.05
CA CYS A 212 16.39 -0.68 -5.95
C CYS A 212 16.92 -1.32 -7.23
N THR A 213 16.31 -1.02 -8.38
CA THR A 213 16.67 -1.61 -9.68
C THR A 213 16.55 -0.61 -10.82
N ASP A 214 17.25 -0.87 -11.93
CA ASP A 214 17.16 -0.06 -13.16
C ASP A 214 16.86 -0.91 -14.40
N GLY A 215 16.52 -2.18 -14.21
CA GLY A 215 16.37 -3.16 -15.29
C GLY A 215 15.20 -4.11 -15.06
N LYS A 216 14.74 -4.72 -16.16
CA LYS A 216 13.75 -5.80 -16.10
C LYS A 216 14.39 -7.03 -15.48
N ALA A 217 13.62 -7.74 -14.66
CA ALA A 217 13.96 -9.09 -14.28
C ALA A 217 14.07 -9.96 -15.55
N ASN A 218 15.25 -10.52 -15.81
CA ASN A 218 15.54 -11.27 -17.05
C ASN A 218 16.22 -12.63 -16.77
N THR A 219 16.15 -13.09 -15.52
CA THR A 219 16.52 -14.46 -15.14
C THR A 219 15.28 -15.33 -14.97
N ALA A 220 15.44 -16.65 -15.00
CA ALA A 220 14.34 -17.61 -15.11
C ALA A 220 13.22 -17.41 -14.06
N LEU A 221 13.56 -17.23 -12.78
CA LEU A 221 12.56 -17.05 -11.73
C LEU A 221 12.08 -15.58 -11.70
N GLY A 222 10.82 -15.36 -12.09
CA GLY A 222 10.25 -14.02 -12.12
C GLY A 222 10.70 -13.19 -13.33
N ASN A 223 11.02 -13.84 -14.47
CA ASN A 223 11.35 -13.20 -15.74
C ASN A 223 10.20 -12.30 -16.22
N LEU A 224 10.50 -11.03 -16.52
CA LEU A 224 9.57 -10.02 -17.04
C LEU A 224 9.97 -9.49 -18.44
N GLU A 225 11.02 -10.04 -19.05
CA GLU A 225 11.48 -9.70 -20.40
C GLU A 225 10.73 -10.50 -21.49
N ASP A 226 10.47 -11.80 -21.24
CA ASP A 226 9.85 -12.72 -22.21
C ASP A 226 8.31 -12.71 -22.18
N ILE A 227 7.71 -11.59 -22.58
CA ILE A 227 6.24 -11.35 -22.53
C ILE A 227 5.48 -12.05 -23.67
N LYS A 228 6.18 -12.53 -24.69
CA LYS A 228 5.55 -13.15 -25.88
C LYS A 228 4.99 -14.54 -25.59
N GLU A 229 5.46 -15.18 -24.53
CA GLU A 229 4.99 -16.48 -24.08
C GLU A 229 4.04 -16.28 -22.89
N ASP A 230 2.74 -16.33 -23.17
CA ASP A 230 1.69 -16.04 -22.18
C ASP A 230 1.87 -16.89 -20.90
N GLU A 231 2.26 -18.15 -21.01
CA GLU A 231 2.45 -19.04 -19.86
C GLU A 231 3.59 -18.60 -18.93
N ILE A 232 4.76 -18.28 -19.49
CA ILE A 232 5.92 -17.81 -18.72
C ILE A 232 5.56 -16.49 -18.03
N TYR A 233 4.95 -15.57 -18.76
CA TYR A 233 4.57 -14.28 -18.23
C TYR A 233 3.52 -14.39 -17.09
N GLN A 234 2.49 -15.23 -17.25
CA GLN A 234 1.53 -15.48 -16.17
C GLN A 234 2.19 -16.13 -14.95
N SER A 235 3.16 -17.04 -15.17
CA SER A 235 3.89 -17.67 -14.06
C SER A 235 4.72 -16.64 -13.26
N SER A 236 5.39 -15.71 -13.94
CA SER A 236 6.14 -14.62 -13.30
C SER A 236 5.23 -13.66 -12.54
N LYS A 237 4.08 -13.31 -13.11
CA LYS A 237 3.09 -12.48 -12.41
C LYS A 237 2.58 -13.17 -11.14
N LEU A 238 2.27 -14.46 -11.21
CA LEU A 238 1.84 -15.25 -10.05
C LEU A 238 2.94 -15.33 -9.00
N PHE A 239 4.20 -15.48 -9.41
CA PHE A 239 5.35 -15.48 -8.52
C PHE A 239 5.44 -14.19 -7.68
N TYR A 240 5.43 -13.01 -8.29
CA TYR A 240 5.47 -11.75 -7.55
C TYR A 240 4.23 -11.55 -6.68
N GLN A 241 3.07 -12.04 -7.12
CA GLN A 241 1.84 -12.02 -6.33
C GLN A 241 1.97 -12.85 -5.04
N GLN A 242 2.46 -14.08 -5.15
CA GLN A 242 2.68 -14.98 -4.01
C GLN A 242 3.77 -14.44 -3.09
N LEU A 243 4.81 -13.83 -3.64
CA LEU A 243 5.88 -13.20 -2.87
C LEU A 243 5.36 -12.03 -2.04
N ALA A 244 4.49 -11.20 -2.63
CA ALA A 244 3.83 -10.10 -1.93
C ALA A 244 2.93 -10.59 -0.79
N GLU A 245 2.17 -11.66 -1.01
CA GLU A 245 1.32 -12.29 0.00
C GLU A 245 2.16 -12.88 1.15
N TYR A 246 3.27 -13.54 0.82
CA TYR A 246 4.22 -14.05 1.81
C TYR A 246 4.81 -12.92 2.67
N ALA A 247 5.28 -11.84 2.05
CA ALA A 247 5.79 -10.66 2.75
C ALA A 247 4.73 -10.07 3.69
N GLY A 248 3.52 -9.84 3.17
CA GLY A 248 2.40 -9.27 3.93
C GLY A 248 2.05 -10.10 5.16
N GLN A 249 1.87 -11.41 5.01
CA GLN A 249 1.53 -12.33 6.12
C GLN A 249 2.60 -12.36 7.21
N ARG A 250 3.86 -12.18 6.82
CA ARG A 250 5.02 -12.12 7.72
C ARG A 250 5.25 -10.74 8.33
N GLY A 251 4.42 -9.75 8.01
CA GLY A 251 4.55 -8.38 8.49
C GLY A 251 5.75 -7.65 7.91
N VAL A 252 6.19 -8.03 6.71
CA VAL A 252 7.29 -7.37 5.98
C VAL A 252 6.71 -6.36 5.00
N ILE A 253 7.27 -5.14 4.98
CA ILE A 253 6.99 -4.12 3.96
C ILE A 253 8.05 -4.21 2.87
N VAL A 254 7.60 -4.24 1.61
CA VAL A 254 8.49 -4.20 0.45
C VAL A 254 8.29 -2.87 -0.25
N SER A 255 9.34 -2.09 -0.45
CA SER A 255 9.30 -0.90 -1.30
C SER A 255 10.11 -1.16 -2.56
N VAL A 256 9.58 -0.76 -3.71
CA VAL A 256 10.19 -0.92 -5.02
C VAL A 256 10.52 0.46 -5.58
N LEU A 257 11.82 0.74 -5.71
CA LEU A 257 12.35 1.95 -6.30
C LEU A 257 13.02 1.59 -7.62
N THR A 258 12.54 2.20 -8.70
CA THR A 258 13.14 2.07 -10.02
C THR A 258 13.79 3.37 -10.44
N ILE A 259 14.72 3.33 -11.39
CA ILE A 259 15.44 4.52 -11.84
C ILE A 259 14.81 5.12 -13.10
N GLU A 260 14.73 6.45 -13.18
CA GLU A 260 14.23 7.18 -14.34
C GLU A 260 14.87 6.75 -15.67
N GLY A 261 14.07 6.72 -16.73
CA GLY A 261 14.50 6.35 -18.08
C GLY A 261 14.69 4.84 -18.27
N THR A 262 14.05 4.02 -17.43
CA THR A 262 14.07 2.55 -17.52
C THR A 262 12.66 2.01 -17.55
N ASP A 263 12.49 0.84 -18.16
CA ASP A 263 11.26 0.06 -18.10
C ASP A 263 11.58 -1.19 -17.28
N CYS A 264 11.14 -1.19 -16.03
CA CYS A 264 11.33 -2.25 -15.05
C CYS A 264 10.07 -3.11 -14.87
N ARG A 265 9.00 -2.87 -15.66
CA ARG A 265 7.72 -3.57 -15.53
C ARG A 265 7.09 -3.35 -14.16
N LEU A 266 6.98 -2.07 -13.79
CA LEU A 266 6.50 -1.60 -12.49
C LEU A 266 5.07 -2.04 -12.19
N GLN A 267 4.25 -2.32 -13.21
CA GLN A 267 2.91 -2.90 -13.06
C GLN A 267 2.94 -4.25 -12.32
N GLU A 268 3.95 -5.09 -12.58
CA GLU A 268 4.13 -6.39 -11.93
C GLU A 268 4.84 -6.22 -10.59
N LEU A 269 5.98 -5.53 -10.58
CA LEU A 269 6.80 -5.37 -9.37
C LEU A 269 6.12 -4.55 -8.28
N GLY A 270 5.40 -3.50 -8.66
CA GLY A 270 4.72 -2.58 -7.74
C GLY A 270 3.63 -3.25 -6.91
N GLN A 271 3.14 -4.42 -7.33
CA GLN A 271 2.19 -5.21 -6.54
C GLN A 271 2.77 -5.67 -5.20
N MET A 272 4.08 -5.91 -5.13
CA MET A 272 4.75 -6.25 -3.88
C MET A 272 4.62 -5.11 -2.87
N ALA A 273 4.87 -3.88 -3.32
CA ALA A 273 4.76 -2.73 -2.44
C ALA A 273 3.31 -2.39 -2.10
N ASP A 274 2.42 -2.41 -3.08
CA ASP A 274 1.00 -2.16 -2.88
C ASP A 274 0.35 -3.12 -1.87
N LYS A 275 0.60 -4.43 -1.98
CA LYS A 275 0.02 -5.43 -1.05
C LYS A 275 0.66 -5.41 0.33
N THR A 276 1.88 -4.91 0.45
CA THR A 276 2.62 -4.90 1.73
C THR A 276 2.57 -3.55 2.43
N GLY A 277 2.01 -2.50 1.80
CA GLY A 277 1.98 -1.14 2.35
C GLY A 277 3.28 -0.35 2.15
N GLY A 278 4.13 -0.79 1.22
CA GLY A 278 5.36 -0.10 0.84
C GLY A 278 5.17 0.94 -0.25
N LYS A 279 6.29 1.49 -0.74
CA LYS A 279 6.29 2.53 -1.77
C LYS A 279 6.68 1.98 -3.13
N VAL A 280 6.01 2.48 -4.16
CA VAL A 280 6.39 2.32 -5.56
C VAL A 280 6.82 3.69 -6.05
N ASN A 281 8.05 3.83 -6.54
CA ASN A 281 8.50 5.09 -7.10
C ASN A 281 9.52 4.89 -8.23
N ILE A 282 9.43 5.77 -9.24
CA ILE A 282 10.48 5.98 -10.24
C ILE A 282 11.27 7.20 -9.78
N VAL A 283 12.58 7.05 -9.64
CA VAL A 283 13.42 7.98 -8.90
C VAL A 283 14.55 8.50 -9.77
N ASN A 284 14.74 9.82 -9.74
CA ASN A 284 15.96 10.43 -10.24
C ASN A 284 17.13 10.00 -9.34
N PRO A 285 18.24 9.45 -9.88
CA PRO A 285 19.33 8.95 -9.05
C PRO A 285 19.91 9.95 -8.04
N ILE A 286 19.89 11.25 -8.35
CA ILE A 286 20.38 12.30 -7.43
C ILE A 286 19.47 12.45 -6.19
N SER A 287 18.18 12.10 -6.33
CA SER A 287 17.18 12.20 -5.27
C SER A 287 16.97 10.89 -4.50
N LEU A 288 17.74 9.84 -4.80
CA LEU A 288 17.51 8.50 -4.28
C LEU A 288 17.59 8.41 -2.75
N TYR A 289 18.51 9.14 -2.13
CA TYR A 289 18.62 9.22 -0.68
C TYR A 289 17.32 9.73 -0.02
N ASN A 290 16.67 10.75 -0.61
CA ASN A 290 15.44 11.30 -0.06
C ASN A 290 14.33 10.24 -0.04
N GLU A 291 14.25 9.41 -1.09
CA GLU A 291 13.28 8.32 -1.17
C GLU A 291 13.56 7.21 -0.16
N PHE A 292 14.84 6.83 0.02
CA PHE A 292 15.22 5.90 1.08
C PHE A 292 14.85 6.45 2.45
N GLN A 293 15.21 7.70 2.76
CA GLN A 293 14.86 8.34 4.03
C GLN A 293 13.35 8.30 4.28
N LEU A 294 12.54 8.67 3.28
CA LEU A 294 11.07 8.62 3.38
C LEU A 294 10.54 7.20 3.64
N ILE A 295 11.18 6.15 3.10
CA ILE A 295 10.80 4.76 3.39
C ILE A 295 11.20 4.38 4.82
N LEU A 296 12.39 4.80 5.27
CA LEU A 296 12.91 4.50 6.60
C LEU A 296 12.06 5.15 7.70
N GLU A 297 11.59 6.38 7.50
CA GLU A 297 10.73 7.15 8.42
C GLU A 297 9.31 6.60 8.58
N ASP A 298 8.80 5.83 7.60
CA ASP A 298 7.43 5.31 7.62
C ASP A 298 7.31 4.10 8.56
N ASP A 299 7.22 4.35 9.86
CA ASP A 299 7.13 3.29 10.87
C ASP A 299 5.82 2.50 10.82
N ILE A 300 5.96 1.19 11.02
CA ILE A 300 4.85 0.24 11.03
C ILE A 300 4.24 0.23 12.43
N ILE A 301 3.01 0.70 12.53
CA ILE A 301 2.26 0.71 13.80
C ILE A 301 1.44 -0.56 14.00
N ALA A 302 1.12 -1.27 12.92
CA ALA A 302 0.44 -2.56 12.95
C ALA A 302 0.69 -3.37 11.68
N THR A 303 0.61 -4.69 11.80
CA THR A 303 0.71 -5.67 10.70
C THR A 303 -0.57 -6.51 10.63
N ASN A 304 -0.79 -7.20 9.50
CA ASN A 304 -1.94 -8.06 9.27
C ASN A 304 -3.29 -7.40 9.59
N THR A 305 -3.43 -6.11 9.25
CA THR A 305 -4.61 -5.33 9.57
C THR A 305 -5.75 -5.67 8.61
N THR A 306 -6.92 -5.97 9.16
CA THR A 306 -8.18 -6.13 8.44
C THR A 306 -9.17 -5.10 8.94
N ALA A 307 -9.77 -4.35 8.02
CA ALA A 307 -10.84 -3.41 8.30
C ALA A 307 -12.18 -4.00 7.87
N ILE A 308 -13.15 -4.03 8.79
CA ILE A 308 -14.54 -4.40 8.52
C ILE A 308 -15.37 -3.14 8.71
N PHE A 309 -16.06 -2.71 7.67
CA PHE A 309 -16.95 -1.56 7.75
C PHE A 309 -18.40 -2.01 7.63
N VAL A 310 -19.20 -1.72 8.64
CA VAL A 310 -20.60 -2.10 8.76
C VAL A 310 -21.47 -0.85 8.67
N VAL A 311 -22.45 -0.90 7.79
CA VAL A 311 -23.47 0.14 7.60
C VAL A 311 -24.85 -0.44 7.89
N ASN A 312 -25.86 0.43 8.01
CA ASN A 312 -27.25 -0.01 8.16
C ASN A 312 -27.66 -0.93 6.99
N GLU A 313 -28.56 -1.89 7.24
CA GLU A 313 -29.05 -2.86 6.26
C GLU A 313 -29.67 -2.24 5.00
N SER A 314 -30.09 -0.98 5.09
CA SER A 314 -30.66 -0.17 4.00
C SER A 314 -29.60 0.45 3.09
N LEU A 315 -28.31 0.35 3.45
CA LEU A 315 -27.16 0.84 2.70
C LEU A 315 -26.34 -0.32 2.15
N TYR A 316 -25.59 -0.06 1.08
CA TYR A 316 -24.66 -1.02 0.46
C TYR A 316 -23.35 -0.37 0.07
N PHE A 317 -22.28 -1.15 -0.07
CA PHE A 317 -21.00 -0.65 -0.56
C PHE A 317 -20.94 -0.65 -2.09
N LYS A 318 -20.56 0.48 -2.69
CA LYS A 318 -20.43 0.58 -4.16
C LYS A 318 -19.14 -0.06 -4.65
N HIS A 319 -19.15 -0.56 -5.88
CA HIS A 319 -18.02 -1.20 -6.57
C HIS A 319 -17.47 -2.48 -5.92
N GLU A 320 -18.18 -3.08 -4.96
CA GLU A 320 -17.80 -4.29 -4.22
C GLU A 320 -18.59 -5.54 -4.64
N GLY A 321 -19.25 -5.51 -5.81
CA GLY A 321 -20.05 -6.62 -6.34
C GLY A 321 -21.47 -6.65 -5.77
N GLU A 322 -21.73 -7.57 -4.83
CA GLU A 322 -23.06 -7.73 -4.23
C GLU A 322 -23.42 -6.55 -3.30
N PRO A 323 -24.71 -6.15 -3.23
CA PRO A 323 -25.16 -5.03 -2.39
C PRO A 323 -25.22 -5.41 -0.90
N VAL A 324 -24.04 -5.63 -0.30
CA VAL A 324 -23.87 -6.00 1.10
C VAL A 324 -23.73 -4.77 1.99
N SER A 325 -24.24 -4.87 3.23
CA SER A 325 -24.15 -3.81 4.25
C SER A 325 -22.94 -3.97 5.17
N ARG A 326 -22.02 -4.87 4.79
CA ARG A 326 -20.78 -5.17 5.51
C ARG A 326 -19.69 -5.44 4.50
N LEU A 327 -18.59 -4.71 4.61
CA LEU A 327 -17.43 -4.87 3.74
C LEU A 327 -16.21 -5.24 4.56
N VAL A 328 -15.48 -6.26 4.11
CA VAL A 328 -14.20 -6.67 4.69
C VAL A 328 -13.10 -6.30 3.73
N ARG A 329 -12.09 -5.57 4.20
CA ARG A 329 -10.92 -5.18 3.43
C ARG A 329 -9.65 -5.54 4.19
N TYR A 330 -8.81 -6.35 3.56
CA TYR A 330 -7.45 -6.57 4.05
C TYR A 330 -6.61 -5.35 3.74
N VAL A 331 -6.09 -4.70 4.78
CA VAL A 331 -5.25 -3.49 4.68
C VAL A 331 -3.77 -3.86 4.70
N GLY A 332 -3.40 -4.96 5.38
CA GLY A 332 -2.01 -5.40 5.48
C GLY A 332 -1.24 -4.64 6.54
N ASN A 333 -0.04 -4.17 6.20
CA ASN A 333 0.79 -3.39 7.12
C ASN A 333 0.36 -1.93 7.11
N VAL A 334 0.31 -1.33 8.29
CA VAL A 334 -0.25 0.01 8.52
C VAL A 334 0.84 0.89 9.11
N THR A 335 1.04 2.05 8.49
CA THR A 335 1.87 3.13 9.01
C THR A 335 0.97 4.23 9.58
N LYS A 336 1.57 5.22 10.25
CA LYS A 336 0.84 6.36 10.85
C LYS A 336 -0.04 7.10 9.84
N ASP A 337 0.36 7.12 8.58
CA ASP A 337 -0.32 7.88 7.52
C ASP A 337 -1.14 6.99 6.58
N THR A 338 -1.40 5.72 6.92
CA THR A 338 -2.27 4.86 6.11
C THR A 338 -3.71 5.39 6.16
N GLU A 339 -4.28 5.66 4.99
CA GLU A 339 -5.66 6.13 4.83
C GLU A 339 -6.42 5.17 3.92
N ILE A 340 -7.62 4.77 4.33
CA ILE A 340 -8.53 3.95 3.53
C ILE A 340 -9.87 4.66 3.41
N THR A 341 -10.50 4.55 2.24
CA THR A 341 -11.80 5.16 1.97
C THR A 341 -12.81 4.11 1.52
N PHE A 342 -14.08 4.35 1.84
CA PHE A 342 -15.20 3.47 1.50
C PHE A 342 -16.31 4.31 0.87
N GLU A 343 -16.97 3.75 -0.13
CA GLU A 343 -18.14 4.36 -0.75
C GLU A 343 -19.36 3.50 -0.51
N PHE A 344 -20.47 4.14 -0.16
CA PHE A 344 -21.75 3.46 0.04
C PHE A 344 -22.89 4.22 -0.63
N GLY A 345 -23.95 3.50 -0.93
CA GLY A 345 -25.21 4.02 -1.47
C GLY A 345 -26.40 3.47 -0.70
N ILE A 346 -27.59 3.98 -1.04
CA ILE A 346 -28.87 3.49 -0.51
C ILE A 346 -29.32 2.33 -1.40
N LYS A 347 -29.73 1.21 -0.80
CA LYS A 347 -30.30 0.09 -1.54
C LYS A 347 -31.61 0.50 -2.18
N GLU A 348 -31.86 -0.01 -3.39
CA GLU A 348 -33.10 0.23 -4.13
C GLU A 348 -34.33 -0.11 -3.26
N GLY A 349 -35.29 0.82 -3.18
CA GLY A 349 -36.52 0.67 -2.40
C GLY A 349 -36.37 0.97 -0.90
N SER A 350 -35.17 1.33 -0.42
CA SER A 350 -34.93 1.66 0.99
C SER A 350 -34.95 3.16 1.30
N GLU A 351 -35.18 4.02 0.31
CA GLU A 351 -35.13 5.49 0.43
C GLU A 351 -36.13 5.99 1.47
N GLN A 352 -37.36 5.49 1.43
CA GLN A 352 -38.42 5.87 2.37
C GLN A 352 -38.08 5.50 3.81
N LYS A 353 -37.43 4.34 4.00
CA LYS A 353 -36.97 3.88 5.32
C LYS A 353 -35.86 4.80 5.85
N ILE A 354 -34.89 5.14 5.01
CA ILE A 354 -33.82 6.10 5.35
C ILE A 354 -34.40 7.48 5.69
N HIS A 355 -35.40 7.96 4.93
CA HIS A 355 -36.04 9.26 5.19
C HIS A 355 -36.73 9.35 6.55
N GLN A 356 -37.18 8.24 7.13
CA GLN A 356 -37.81 8.19 8.44
C GLN A 356 -36.79 8.10 9.59
N MET A 357 -35.53 7.79 9.29
CA MET A 357 -34.47 7.67 10.28
C MET A 357 -33.78 9.02 10.47
N PRO A 358 -33.77 9.62 11.69
CA PRO A 358 -33.13 10.91 11.94
C PRO A 358 -31.60 10.85 11.82
N SER A 359 -31.03 9.67 12.05
CA SER A 359 -29.60 9.38 11.94
C SER A 359 -29.36 7.94 11.51
N LEU A 360 -28.14 7.66 11.05
CA LEU A 360 -27.69 6.35 10.61
C LEU A 360 -26.38 5.95 11.31
N PRO A 361 -26.29 4.70 11.81
CA PRO A 361 -25.09 4.20 12.45
C PRO A 361 -24.09 3.67 11.44
N PHE A 362 -22.81 3.87 11.74
CA PHE A 362 -21.64 3.40 10.99
C PHE A 362 -20.67 2.75 11.98
N GLN A 363 -20.10 1.59 11.63
CA GLN A 363 -19.10 0.94 12.47
C GLN A 363 -17.88 0.49 11.68
N LEU A 364 -16.72 0.97 12.10
CA LEU A 364 -15.42 0.44 11.67
C LEU A 364 -14.89 -0.53 12.74
N GLN A 365 -14.55 -1.74 12.31
CA GLN A 365 -13.89 -2.74 13.14
C GLN A 365 -12.52 -3.02 12.53
N LEU A 366 -11.47 -2.90 13.32
CA LEU A 366 -10.11 -3.21 12.93
C LEU A 366 -9.65 -4.43 13.70
N ALA A 367 -9.14 -5.44 13.02
CA ALA A 367 -8.36 -6.53 13.61
C ALA A 367 -6.91 -6.39 13.13
N PHE A 368 -5.95 -6.42 14.04
CA PHE A 368 -4.55 -6.12 13.69
C PHE A 368 -3.57 -6.81 14.65
N ARG A 369 -2.29 -6.79 14.29
CA ARG A 369 -1.19 -7.26 15.13
C ARG A 369 -0.22 -6.12 15.40
N LEU A 370 0.09 -5.87 16.67
CA LEU A 370 1.07 -4.87 17.09
C LEU A 370 2.50 -5.36 16.82
N PRO A 371 3.49 -4.44 16.73
CA PRO A 371 4.90 -4.79 16.57
C PRO A 371 5.43 -5.72 17.68
N ASP A 372 4.88 -5.63 18.90
CA ASP A 372 5.20 -6.52 20.01
C ASP A 372 4.54 -7.91 19.93
N GLY A 373 3.88 -8.21 18.81
CA GLY A 373 3.24 -9.49 18.53
C GLY A 373 1.80 -9.63 19.03
N ARG A 374 1.29 -8.70 19.86
CA ARG A 374 -0.07 -8.78 20.40
C ARG A 374 -1.12 -8.63 19.31
N HIS A 375 -2.17 -9.44 19.40
CA HIS A 375 -3.37 -9.26 18.60
C HIS A 375 -4.28 -8.19 19.24
N GLY A 376 -4.82 -7.31 18.40
CA GLY A 376 -5.70 -6.23 18.81
C GLY A 376 -6.95 -6.14 17.96
N TYR A 377 -8.02 -5.67 18.59
CA TYR A 377 -9.28 -5.31 17.93
C TYR A 377 -9.65 -3.89 18.33
N ARG A 378 -10.00 -3.03 17.37
CA ARG A 378 -10.52 -1.69 17.63
C ARG A 378 -11.89 -1.54 16.99
N ILE A 379 -12.88 -1.13 17.77
CA ILE A 379 -14.25 -0.88 17.31
C ILE A 379 -14.50 0.61 17.42
N VAL A 380 -14.85 1.24 16.31
CA VAL A 380 -15.24 2.65 16.21
C VAL A 380 -16.67 2.71 15.68
N SER A 381 -17.59 3.26 16.47
CA SER A 381 -19.01 3.42 16.12
C SER A 381 -19.35 4.90 16.09
N LEU A 382 -20.04 5.33 15.03
CA LEU A 382 -20.45 6.71 14.84
C LEU A 382 -21.90 6.76 14.38
N ASP A 383 -22.66 7.72 14.89
CA ASP A 383 -23.99 8.04 14.40
C ASP A 383 -23.96 9.35 13.59
N ARG A 384 -24.63 9.38 12.44
CA ARG A 384 -24.63 10.53 11.53
C ARG A 384 -26.05 10.97 11.18
N PRO A 385 -26.39 12.27 11.31
CA PRO A 385 -27.72 12.76 10.99
C PRO A 385 -28.02 12.63 9.49
N THR A 386 -29.28 12.37 9.17
CA THR A 386 -29.78 12.35 7.78
C THR A 386 -30.37 13.72 7.41
N THR A 387 -30.40 14.03 6.11
CA THR A 387 -31.06 15.24 5.60
C THR A 387 -31.57 15.02 4.18
N SER A 388 -32.70 15.65 3.84
CA SER A 388 -33.23 15.73 2.48
C SER A 388 -32.81 17.02 1.76
N SER A 389 -32.07 17.92 2.42
CA SER A 389 -31.66 19.21 1.86
C SER A 389 -30.30 19.12 1.18
N SER A 390 -30.29 19.21 -0.15
CA SER A 390 -29.06 19.26 -0.94
C SER A 390 -28.16 20.45 -0.55
N ALA A 391 -28.75 21.58 -0.15
CA ALA A 391 -28.00 22.75 0.29
C ALA A 391 -27.18 22.48 1.57
N ILE A 392 -27.77 21.78 2.54
CA ILE A 392 -27.08 21.38 3.79
C ILE A 392 -25.95 20.39 3.48
N VAL A 393 -26.19 19.44 2.57
CA VAL A 393 -25.13 18.50 2.14
C VAL A 393 -23.95 19.29 1.56
N LYS A 394 -24.19 20.13 0.55
CA LYS A 394 -23.14 20.89 -0.15
C LYS A 394 -22.34 21.81 0.78
N SER A 395 -22.96 22.40 1.81
CA SER A 395 -22.25 23.22 2.79
C SER A 395 -21.41 22.42 3.79
N ASN A 396 -21.72 21.14 4.02
CA ASN A 396 -21.03 20.29 5.01
C ASN A 396 -20.09 19.23 4.39
N LEU A 397 -19.98 19.16 3.05
CA LEU A 397 -19.05 18.23 2.39
C LEU A 397 -17.59 18.45 2.83
N ASN A 398 -16.89 17.36 3.08
CA ASN A 398 -15.45 17.34 3.34
C ASN A 398 -14.69 17.04 2.04
N LEU A 399 -14.17 18.09 1.40
CA LEU A 399 -13.50 17.98 0.09
C LEU A 399 -12.28 17.08 0.14
N ALA A 400 -11.52 17.07 1.24
CA ALA A 400 -10.35 16.21 1.37
C ALA A 400 -10.74 14.72 1.25
N VAL A 401 -11.84 14.30 1.88
CA VAL A 401 -12.32 12.91 1.80
C VAL A 401 -12.73 12.56 0.37
N LEU A 402 -13.43 13.46 -0.33
CA LEU A 402 -13.82 13.24 -1.73
C LEU A 402 -12.61 13.14 -2.66
N GLN A 403 -11.63 14.03 -2.51
CA GLN A 403 -10.40 14.05 -3.31
C GLN A 403 -9.58 12.77 -3.13
N ILE A 404 -9.37 12.35 -1.86
CA ILE A 404 -8.64 11.12 -1.53
C ILE A 404 -9.41 9.91 -2.05
N HIS A 405 -10.71 9.84 -1.78
CA HIS A 405 -11.52 8.71 -2.22
C HIS A 405 -11.56 8.59 -3.75
N SER A 406 -11.73 9.70 -4.47
CA SER A 406 -11.72 9.73 -5.93
C SER A 406 -10.38 9.24 -6.50
N ALA A 407 -9.26 9.68 -5.92
CA ALA A 407 -7.92 9.22 -6.31
C ALA A 407 -7.74 7.72 -6.06
N GLN A 408 -8.06 7.25 -4.85
CA GLN A 408 -7.93 5.84 -4.46
C GLN A 408 -8.82 4.93 -5.31
N LEU A 409 -10.09 5.31 -5.51
CA LEU A 409 -11.07 4.54 -6.28
C LEU A 409 -10.71 4.48 -7.75
N SER A 410 -10.39 5.63 -8.37
CA SER A 410 -10.03 5.68 -9.79
C SER A 410 -8.80 4.83 -10.08
N ALA A 411 -7.76 4.95 -9.26
CA ALA A 411 -6.54 4.15 -9.38
C ALA A 411 -6.82 2.65 -9.22
N ARG A 412 -7.63 2.26 -8.21
CA ARG A 412 -8.02 0.87 -8.02
C ARG A 412 -8.79 0.30 -9.21
N LEU A 413 -9.78 1.04 -9.72
CA LEU A 413 -10.56 0.62 -10.90
C LEU A 413 -9.68 0.49 -12.15
N VAL A 414 -8.69 1.37 -12.33
CA VAL A 414 -7.70 1.27 -13.42
C VAL A 414 -6.87 -0.01 -13.28
N MET A 415 -6.37 -0.32 -12.09
CA MET A 415 -5.61 -1.56 -11.84
C MET A 415 -6.44 -2.82 -12.08
N GLU A 416 -7.74 -2.77 -11.77
CA GLU A 416 -8.70 -3.86 -12.03
C GLU A 416 -9.10 -3.97 -13.52
N GLY A 417 -8.65 -3.05 -14.38
CA GLY A 417 -9.04 -2.98 -15.80
C GLY A 417 -10.44 -2.42 -16.06
N ARG A 418 -11.10 -1.86 -15.03
CA ARG A 418 -12.47 -1.30 -15.08
C ARG A 418 -12.45 0.17 -15.49
N LEU A 419 -11.86 0.44 -16.66
CA LEU A 419 -11.54 1.80 -17.11
C LEU A 419 -12.77 2.70 -17.31
N GLN A 420 -13.86 2.16 -17.86
CA GLN A 420 -15.09 2.94 -18.05
C GLN A 420 -15.72 3.36 -16.73
N GLU A 421 -15.64 2.52 -15.69
CA GLU A 421 -16.09 2.89 -14.35
C GLU A 421 -15.17 3.96 -13.76
N ALA A 422 -13.85 3.78 -13.86
CA ALA A 422 -12.89 4.77 -13.40
C ALA A 422 -13.13 6.16 -14.01
N GLN A 423 -13.40 6.22 -15.32
CA GLN A 423 -13.67 7.47 -16.03
C GLN A 423 -14.96 8.14 -15.56
N ARG A 424 -16.03 7.35 -15.39
CA ARG A 424 -17.33 7.86 -14.93
C ARG A 424 -17.22 8.44 -13.53
N GLU A 425 -16.59 7.70 -12.61
CA GLU A 425 -16.43 8.14 -11.22
C GLU A 425 -15.52 9.35 -11.11
N ALA A 426 -14.39 9.36 -11.82
CA ALA A 426 -13.48 10.51 -11.83
C ALA A 426 -14.16 11.79 -12.31
N LEU A 427 -14.98 11.71 -13.37
CA LEU A 427 -15.74 12.84 -13.90
C LEU A 427 -16.82 13.31 -12.91
N ALA A 428 -17.62 12.38 -12.37
CA ALA A 428 -18.68 12.71 -11.43
C ALA A 428 -18.15 13.38 -10.15
N GLN A 429 -17.04 12.87 -9.61
CA GLN A 429 -16.39 13.46 -8.43
C GLN A 429 -15.79 14.84 -8.74
N LYS A 430 -15.19 15.01 -9.93
CA LYS A 430 -14.66 16.30 -10.37
C LYS A 430 -15.77 17.35 -10.44
N GLU A 431 -16.88 17.06 -11.11
CA GLU A 431 -18.03 17.98 -11.23
C GLU A 431 -18.61 18.35 -9.86
N LEU A 432 -18.72 17.38 -8.95
CA LEU A 432 -19.18 17.63 -7.57
C LEU A 432 -18.24 18.55 -6.81
N ILE A 433 -16.92 18.34 -6.90
CA ILE A 433 -15.92 19.17 -6.22
C ILE A 433 -15.95 20.61 -6.77
N GLU A 434 -16.06 20.77 -8.09
CA GLU A 434 -16.14 22.09 -8.75
C GLU A 434 -17.40 22.87 -8.33
N ASP A 435 -18.58 22.23 -8.27
CA ASP A 435 -19.82 22.87 -7.81
C ASP A 435 -19.74 23.34 -6.35
N VAL A 436 -19.01 22.61 -5.49
CA VAL A 436 -18.84 22.98 -4.08
C VAL A 436 -17.83 24.12 -3.92
N LEU A 437 -16.70 24.08 -4.64
CA LEU A 437 -15.68 25.13 -4.59
C LEU A 437 -16.22 26.48 -5.06
N GLY A 438 -16.96 26.49 -6.17
CA GLY A 438 -17.57 27.71 -6.71
C GLY A 438 -18.51 28.42 -5.71
N LYS A 439 -19.03 27.70 -4.72
CA LYS A 439 -19.91 28.24 -3.66
C LYS A 439 -19.15 28.68 -2.40
N ARG A 440 -18.01 28.04 -2.07
CA ARG A 440 -17.28 28.30 -0.82
C ARG A 440 -16.27 29.45 -0.90
N LYS A 441 -15.77 29.80 -2.09
CA LYS A 441 -14.76 30.85 -2.31
C LYS A 441 -13.59 30.76 -1.31
N ASP A 442 -13.00 29.57 -1.22
CA ASP A 442 -11.90 29.26 -0.30
C ASP A 442 -10.62 29.01 -1.10
N ALA A 443 -9.71 30.00 -1.06
CA ALA A 443 -8.47 29.97 -1.83
C ALA A 443 -7.51 28.83 -1.43
N GLU A 444 -7.55 28.35 -0.18
CA GLU A 444 -6.73 27.21 0.23
C GLU A 444 -7.27 25.92 -0.39
N GLN A 445 -8.60 25.74 -0.38
CA GLN A 445 -9.24 24.57 -0.99
C GLN A 445 -9.11 24.58 -2.53
N GLU A 446 -9.12 25.75 -3.16
CA GLU A 446 -8.84 25.90 -4.59
C GLU A 446 -7.40 25.44 -4.93
N ALA A 447 -6.40 25.86 -4.15
CA ALA A 447 -5.01 25.43 -4.37
C ALA A 447 -4.80 23.92 -4.14
N ILE A 448 -5.50 23.31 -3.17
CA ILE A 448 -5.51 21.86 -2.94
C ILE A 448 -6.17 21.15 -4.13
N TYR A 449 -7.25 21.71 -4.67
CA TYR A 449 -7.94 21.16 -5.83
C TYR A 449 -7.07 21.19 -7.09
N GLU A 450 -6.35 22.28 -7.37
CA GLU A 450 -5.40 22.33 -8.49
C GLU A 450 -4.34 21.23 -8.39
N SER A 451 -3.74 21.07 -7.21
CA SER A 451 -2.75 20.00 -6.96
C SER A 451 -3.35 18.59 -7.15
N TRP A 452 -4.61 18.39 -6.76
CA TRP A 452 -5.32 17.13 -7.01
C TRP A 452 -5.57 16.90 -8.51
N VAL A 453 -6.00 17.93 -9.26
CA VAL A 453 -6.23 17.83 -10.72
C VAL A 453 -4.94 17.47 -11.44
N GLU A 454 -3.82 18.12 -11.09
CA GLU A 454 -2.50 17.80 -11.64
C GLU A 454 -2.11 16.34 -11.37
N SER A 455 -2.30 15.88 -10.12
CA SER A 455 -1.99 14.50 -9.73
C SER A 455 -2.83 13.46 -10.47
N MET A 456 -4.10 13.77 -10.77
CA MET A 456 -5.02 12.90 -11.49
C MET A 456 -4.87 12.96 -13.03
N SER A 457 -4.17 13.97 -13.55
CA SER A 457 -4.03 14.22 -14.99
C SER A 457 -3.53 13.02 -15.80
N PRO A 458 -2.50 12.25 -15.36
CA PRO A 458 -2.02 11.09 -16.11
C PRO A 458 -3.09 10.00 -16.27
N ILE A 459 -3.84 9.70 -15.21
CA ILE A 459 -4.96 8.75 -15.27
C ILE A 459 -6.05 9.27 -16.20
N HIS A 460 -6.42 10.55 -16.11
CA HIS A 460 -7.42 11.13 -17.00
C HIS A 460 -7.00 11.11 -18.47
N GLY A 461 -5.72 11.33 -18.75
CA GLY A 461 -5.13 11.24 -20.10
C GLY A 461 -5.27 9.83 -20.66
N GLU A 462 -4.89 8.83 -19.88
CA GLU A 462 -4.97 7.42 -20.27
C GLU A 462 -6.42 6.97 -20.53
N LEU A 463 -7.34 7.34 -19.62
CA LEU A 463 -8.76 7.03 -19.77
C LEU A 463 -9.36 7.66 -21.05
N LYS A 464 -8.91 8.85 -21.44
CA LYS A 464 -9.34 9.52 -22.68
C LYS A 464 -8.76 8.87 -23.93
N ALA A 465 -7.48 8.52 -23.93
CA ALA A 465 -6.81 7.88 -25.07
C ALA A 465 -7.49 6.55 -25.43
N GLN A 466 -7.79 5.72 -24.43
CA GLN A 466 -8.44 4.42 -24.64
C GLN A 466 -9.92 4.51 -25.00
N SER A 467 -10.59 5.62 -24.67
CA SER A 467 -11.97 5.89 -25.10
C SER A 467 -12.09 6.22 -26.60
N GLN A 468 -11.02 6.75 -27.21
CA GLN A 468 -11.00 7.16 -28.62
C GLN A 468 -10.60 6.03 -29.58
N ASP A 469 -9.89 5.01 -29.10
CA ASP A 469 -9.53 3.80 -29.85
C ASP A 469 -10.68 2.78 -29.99
N GLY A 470 -11.84 3.03 -29.37
CA GLY A 470 -13.04 2.22 -29.51
C GLY A 470 -13.82 2.54 -30.79
N ALA A 471 -13.54 1.83 -31.89
CA ALA A 471 -14.39 1.86 -33.07
C ALA A 471 -15.86 1.52 -32.72
N PRO A 472 -16.87 2.13 -33.39
CA PRO A 472 -18.28 1.89 -33.08
C PRO A 472 -18.64 0.44 -33.43
N LEU A 473 -19.02 -0.34 -32.41
CA LEU A 473 -19.55 -1.68 -32.57
C LEU A 473 -20.97 -1.60 -33.16
N ASN A 474 -21.14 -2.13 -34.37
CA ASN A 474 -22.46 -2.41 -34.95
C ASN A 474 -23.26 -3.34 -34.04
N PRO A 475 -24.59 -3.17 -33.92
CA PRO A 475 -25.42 -4.00 -33.06
C PRO A 475 -25.70 -5.33 -33.76
N ILE A 476 -24.98 -6.39 -33.38
CA ILE A 476 -25.39 -7.77 -33.67
C ILE A 476 -25.58 -8.49 -32.33
N TYR A 477 -26.79 -9.00 -32.15
CA TYR A 477 -27.24 -9.80 -31.02
C TYR A 477 -26.43 -11.12 -30.96
N GLU A 478 -25.60 -11.31 -29.94
CA GLU A 478 -25.04 -12.62 -29.57
C GLU A 478 -24.99 -12.80 -28.04
N PRO A 479 -25.12 -14.05 -27.54
CA PRO A 479 -25.53 -14.33 -26.18
C PRO A 479 -24.43 -14.14 -25.13
N LEU A 480 -24.86 -13.74 -23.93
CA LEU A 480 -24.08 -13.59 -22.70
C LEU A 480 -23.45 -14.94 -22.29
N ASN A 481 -22.23 -15.27 -22.73
CA ASN A 481 -21.30 -16.14 -21.98
C ASN A 481 -19.85 -16.26 -22.49
N THR A 482 -19.35 -15.35 -23.33
CA THR A 482 -17.95 -15.38 -23.82
C THR A 482 -17.30 -14.00 -23.90
N ARG A 483 -17.32 -13.25 -22.79
CA ARG A 483 -16.33 -12.19 -22.54
C ARG A 483 -15.29 -12.71 -21.55
N GLN A 484 -14.43 -13.61 -22.02
CA GLN A 484 -13.12 -13.75 -21.40
C GLN A 484 -12.37 -12.45 -21.67
N ASN A 485 -11.81 -11.88 -20.60
CA ASN A 485 -10.96 -10.70 -20.55
C ASN A 485 -10.11 -10.54 -21.81
N THR A 486 -10.51 -9.62 -22.69
CA THR A 486 -9.55 -8.99 -23.62
C THR A 486 -8.44 -8.40 -22.77
N ALA A 487 -7.21 -8.89 -22.99
CA ALA A 487 -6.01 -8.53 -22.25
C ALA A 487 -6.00 -7.03 -21.90
N ALA A 488 -6.01 -6.71 -20.60
CA ALA A 488 -5.70 -5.37 -20.15
C ALA A 488 -4.30 -5.05 -20.71
N LYS A 489 -4.22 -4.08 -21.64
CA LYS A 489 -2.94 -3.62 -22.19
C LYS A 489 -2.02 -3.27 -21.02
N SER A 490 -0.78 -3.77 -21.06
CA SER A 490 0.26 -3.43 -20.07
C SER A 490 0.40 -1.92 -19.98
N PHE A 491 0.36 -1.36 -18.77
CA PHE A 491 0.63 0.05 -18.55
C PHE A 491 2.13 0.33 -18.71
N SER A 492 2.47 1.56 -19.10
CA SER A 492 3.86 2.03 -18.95
C SER A 492 4.21 2.19 -17.46
N ASP A 493 5.50 2.16 -17.16
CA ASP A 493 5.99 2.34 -15.80
C ASP A 493 5.56 3.69 -15.20
N ASP A 494 5.54 4.77 -15.98
CA ASP A 494 5.07 6.09 -15.52
C ASP A 494 3.61 6.05 -15.07
N ILE A 495 2.74 5.40 -15.85
CA ILE A 495 1.33 5.25 -15.50
C ILE A 495 1.19 4.35 -14.28
N ALA A 496 1.90 3.22 -14.25
CA ALA A 496 1.89 2.32 -13.11
C ALA A 496 2.32 3.04 -11.82
N ASN A 497 3.41 3.82 -11.87
CA ASN A 497 3.92 4.63 -10.76
C ASN A 497 2.83 5.58 -10.22
N VAL A 498 2.18 6.34 -11.10
CA VAL A 498 1.10 7.26 -10.72
C VAL A 498 -0.09 6.51 -10.12
N VAL A 499 -0.51 5.40 -10.74
CA VAL A 499 -1.63 4.59 -10.28
C VAL A 499 -1.36 4.02 -8.88
N PHE A 500 -0.18 3.45 -8.62
CA PHE A 500 0.18 2.95 -7.30
C PHE A 500 0.23 4.06 -6.23
N LYS A 501 0.75 5.25 -6.58
CA LYS A 501 0.75 6.41 -5.69
C LYS A 501 -0.65 6.90 -5.36
N LEU A 502 -1.54 6.98 -6.35
CA LEU A 502 -2.92 7.46 -6.17
C LEU A 502 -3.80 6.44 -5.45
N LYS A 503 -3.59 5.13 -5.68
CA LYS A 503 -4.27 4.07 -4.93
C LYS A 503 -4.00 4.16 -3.42
N ASN A 504 -2.78 4.55 -3.07
CA ASN A 504 -2.36 4.78 -1.70
C ASN A 504 -2.38 6.28 -1.32
N ALA A 505 -3.22 7.08 -1.98
CA ALA A 505 -3.30 8.52 -1.76
C ALA A 505 -3.63 8.85 -0.30
N LYS A 506 -3.00 9.91 0.22
CA LYS A 506 -3.13 10.38 1.60
C LYS A 506 -3.45 11.86 1.61
N LYS A 507 -4.12 12.36 2.64
CA LYS A 507 -4.45 13.79 2.79
C LYS A 507 -3.25 14.72 2.67
N LYS A 508 -2.06 14.29 3.11
CA LYS A 508 -0.82 15.08 3.02
C LYS A 508 -0.33 15.29 1.58
N MET A 509 -0.72 14.45 0.62
CA MET A 509 -0.25 14.52 -0.76
C MET A 509 -0.77 15.73 -1.53
N PHE A 510 -1.99 16.19 -1.22
CA PHE A 510 -2.62 17.31 -1.94
C PHE A 510 -2.41 18.66 -1.24
N LYS A 511 -1.71 18.67 -0.10
CA LYS A 511 -1.32 19.91 0.57
C LYS A 511 -0.02 20.39 -0.03
N LYS A 512 0.00 21.63 -0.57
CA LYS A 512 1.27 22.26 -0.97
C LYS A 512 2.22 22.27 0.24
N PRO A 513 3.50 21.90 0.07
CA PRO A 513 4.47 22.03 1.14
C PRO A 513 4.48 23.49 1.59
N LYS A 514 4.33 23.74 2.90
CA LYS A 514 4.61 25.06 3.45
C LYS A 514 6.07 25.33 3.14
N PHE A 515 6.34 26.25 2.22
CA PHE A 515 7.67 26.59 1.75
C PHE A 515 8.69 26.54 2.89
N LEU A 516 9.72 25.70 2.71
CA LEU A 516 11.00 25.91 3.37
C LEU A 516 11.44 27.34 2.99
N VAL A 517 11.46 28.22 3.98
CA VAL A 517 12.16 29.50 3.84
C VAL A 517 13.60 29.13 3.46
N PRO A 518 14.14 29.64 2.35
CA PRO A 518 15.55 29.44 2.04
C PRO A 518 16.36 30.05 3.19
N ILE A 519 17.15 29.25 3.88
CA ILE A 519 18.24 29.74 4.72
C ILE A 519 19.46 29.92 3.83
#